data_AF-A0A848YC04-F1
#
_entry.id   AF-A0A848YC04-F1
#
_cell.length_a   1.000
_cell.length_b   1.000
_cell.length_c   1.000
_cell.angle_alpha   90.00
_cell.angle_beta   90.00
_cell.angle_gamma   90.00
#
_symmetry.space_group_name_H-M   'P 1'
#
loop_
_entity.id
_entity.type
_entity.pdbx_description
1 polymer ?
#
loop_
_entity_poly.entity_id
_entity_poly.type
_entity_poly.pdbx_seq_one_letter_code
_entity_poly.pdbx_strand_id
1 'polypeptide(L)' 'IISLGVDTYENDPISFFKLKSDDFTNYGARIAGVGLPTHFVMEGGYAVEEIGINTVNVLQGYLGA' A
#
# COMPACT_ATOMS: atom_id res chain seq x y z
N ILE A 1 -1.37 -10.46 -9.97
CA ILE A 1 -2.52 -9.81 -9.28
C ILE A 1 -2.07 -9.54 -7.85
N ILE A 2 -2.36 -8.35 -7.32
CA ILE A 2 -2.06 -7.96 -5.94
C ILE A 2 -3.38 -7.51 -5.28
N SER A 3 -3.82 -8.26 -4.28
CA SER A 3 -4.89 -7.86 -3.36
C SER A 3 -4.32 -6.85 -2.37
N LEU A 4 -4.54 -5.56 -2.65
CA LEU A 4 -3.94 -4.44 -1.93
C LEU A 4 -4.83 -4.02 -0.75
N GLY A 5 -4.47 -4.51 0.44
CA GLY A 5 -4.93 -3.93 1.70
C GLY A 5 -3.91 -2.93 2.25
N VAL A 6 -4.40 -1.78 2.73
CA VAL A 6 -3.60 -0.77 3.45
C VAL A 6 -3.96 -0.70 4.94
N ASP A 7 -4.74 -1.67 5.43
CA ASP A 7 -5.02 -1.92 6.85
C ASP A 7 -3.79 -2.43 7.63
N THR A 8 -2.65 -2.57 6.97
CA THR A 8 -1.35 -2.79 7.61
C THR A 8 -0.75 -1.50 8.21
N TYR A 9 -1.40 -0.35 8.00
CA TYR A 9 -1.02 0.95 8.55
C TYR A 9 -1.09 1.00 10.08
N GLU A 10 -0.16 1.71 10.70
CA GLU A 10 0.04 1.71 12.15
C GLU A 10 -1.15 2.22 12.98
N ASN A 11 -1.99 3.06 12.38
CA ASN A 11 -3.19 3.64 13.00
C ASN A 11 -4.50 3.08 12.41
N ASP A 12 -4.44 1.98 11.64
CA ASP A 12 -5.67 1.32 11.21
C ASP A 12 -6.45 0.80 12.43
N PRO A 13 -7.76 1.10 12.57
CA PRO A 13 -8.52 0.85 13.79
C PRO A 13 -8.76 -0.64 14.10
N ILE A 14 -8.55 -1.54 13.14
CA ILE A 14 -8.84 -2.98 13.31
C ILE A 14 -7.60 -3.86 13.16
N SER A 15 -6.44 -3.27 12.96
CA SER A 15 -5.17 -3.97 12.75
C SER A 15 -4.14 -3.59 13.82
N PHE A 16 -3.04 -4.34 13.86
CA PHE A 16 -1.98 -4.18 14.87
C PHE A 16 -0.58 -4.11 14.26
N PHE A 17 -0.48 -4.03 12.93
CA PHE A 17 0.80 -3.75 12.27
C PHE A 17 1.27 -2.32 12.50
N LYS A 18 2.48 -2.02 12.02
CA LYS A 18 3.21 -0.79 12.34
C LYS A 18 3.84 -0.12 11.12
N LEU A 19 3.26 -0.33 9.94
CA LEU A 19 3.73 0.35 8.74
C LEU A 19 3.32 1.82 8.81
N LYS A 20 4.24 2.70 8.47
CA LYS A 20 4.02 4.13 8.29
C LYS A 20 3.65 4.42 6.85
N SER A 21 3.08 5.59 6.57
CA SER A 21 2.71 5.97 5.20
C SER A 21 3.89 5.87 4.20
N ASP A 22 5.09 6.26 4.61
CA ASP A 22 6.30 6.17 3.76
C ASP A 22 6.71 4.71 3.43
N ASP A 23 6.34 3.74 4.28
CA ASP A 23 6.65 2.33 4.04
C ASP A 23 5.87 1.78 2.83
N PHE A 24 4.69 2.34 2.53
CA PHE A 24 3.89 1.94 1.38
C PHE A 24 4.57 2.28 0.04
N THR A 25 5.39 3.32 -0.02
CA THR A 25 6.22 3.63 -1.21
C THR A 25 7.30 2.56 -1.40
N ASN A 26 7.99 2.18 -0.33
CA ASN A 26 8.98 1.09 -0.36
C ASN A 26 8.34 -0.24 -0.76
N TYR A 27 7.13 -0.50 -0.28
CA TYR A 27 6.34 -1.67 -0.61
C TYR A 27 6.01 -1.73 -2.11
N GLY A 28 5.53 -0.62 -2.69
CA GLY A 28 5.28 -0.49 -4.13
C GLY A 28 6.52 -0.76 -4.99
N ALA A 29 7.67 -0.17 -4.61
CA ALA A 29 8.93 -0.34 -5.34
C ALA A 29 9.42 -1.79 -5.33
N ARG A 30 9.24 -2.51 -4.22
CA ARG A 30 9.56 -3.94 -4.14
C ARG A 30 8.70 -4.79 -5.07
N ILE A 31 7.40 -4.49 -5.18
CA ILE A 31 6.50 -5.19 -6.10
C ILE A 31 6.93 -4.94 -7.55
N ALA A 32 7.28 -3.70 -7.91
CA ALA A 32 7.76 -3.36 -9.26
C ALA A 32 9.04 -4.12 -9.63
N GLY A 33 9.94 -4.34 -8.67
CA GLY A 33 11.18 -5.12 -8.86
C GLY A 33 10.96 -6.57 -9.31
N VAL A 34 9.75 -7.11 -9.19
CA VAL A 34 9.40 -8.46 -9.68
C VAL A 34 9.30 -8.50 -11.22
N GLY A 35 9.00 -7.38 -11.88
CA GLY A 35 9.02 -7.27 -13.34
C GLY A 35 7.91 -8.01 -14.10
N LEU A 36 6.74 -8.22 -13.46
CA LEU A 36 5.59 -8.89 -14.07
C LEU A 36 4.43 -7.92 -14.35
N PRO A 37 3.58 -8.19 -15.37
CA PRO A 37 2.31 -7.49 -15.52
C PRO A 37 1.47 -7.59 -14.25
N THR A 38 1.18 -6.46 -13.62
CA THR A 38 0.56 -6.40 -12.30
C THR A 38 -0.80 -5.72 -12.37
N HIS A 39 -1.81 -6.36 -11.79
CA HIS A 39 -3.15 -5.82 -11.59
C HIS A 39 -3.40 -5.69 -10.10
N PHE A 40 -3.62 -4.47 -9.61
CA PHE A 40 -3.96 -4.17 -8.22
C PHE A 40 -5.47 -4.20 -8.03
N VAL A 41 -5.93 -4.85 -6.98
CA VAL A 41 -7.33 -4.91 -6.55
C VAL A 41 -7.38 -4.33 -5.14
N MET A 42 -8.17 -3.27 -4.91
CA MET A 42 -8.27 -2.64 -3.60
C MET A 42 -9.08 -3.54 -2.65
N GLU A 43 -8.55 -3.78 -1.45
CA GLU A 43 -9.15 -4.63 -0.42
C GLU A 43 -9.43 -3.82 0.87
N GLY A 44 -8.77 -4.16 1.98
CA GLY A 44 -8.92 -3.50 3.28
C GLY A 44 -8.17 -2.18 3.42
N GLY A 45 -8.54 -1.42 4.46
CA GLY A 45 -8.01 -0.09 4.76
C GLY A 45 -9.11 0.75 5.40
N TYR A 46 -8.97 1.01 6.69
CA TYR A 46 -10.05 1.56 7.52
C TYR A 46 -9.66 2.88 8.22
N ALA A 47 -8.38 3.27 8.16
CA ALA A 47 -7.92 4.62 8.47
C ALA A 47 -8.29 5.59 7.33
N VAL A 48 -9.48 6.19 7.39
CA VAL A 48 -10.09 6.97 6.29
C VAL A 48 -9.28 8.21 5.89
N GLU A 49 -8.61 8.87 6.84
CA GLU A 49 -7.80 10.06 6.54
C GLU A 49 -6.55 9.68 5.73
N GLU A 50 -5.93 8.53 6.03
CA GLU A 50 -4.68 8.09 5.42
C GLU A 50 -4.85 7.08 4.29
N ILE A 51 -6.03 6.47 4.10
CA ILE A 51 -6.25 5.42 3.10
C ILE A 51 -5.83 5.87 1.69
N GLY A 52 -6.13 7.13 1.34
CA GLY A 52 -5.74 7.72 0.06
C GLY A 52 -4.23 7.84 -0.08
N ILE A 53 -3.57 8.35 0.96
CA ILE A 53 -2.11 8.52 1.01
C ILE A 53 -1.42 7.16 0.88
N ASN A 54 -1.80 6.19 1.71
CA ASN A 54 -1.17 4.87 1.73
C ASN A 54 -1.36 4.12 0.42
N THR A 55 -2.56 4.18 -0.18
CA THR A 55 -2.85 3.56 -1.47
C THR A 55 -2.04 4.20 -2.60
N VAL A 56 -2.02 5.54 -2.66
CA VAL A 56 -1.27 6.28 -3.69
C VAL A 56 0.23 6.04 -3.52
N ASN A 57 0.75 5.97 -2.30
CA ASN A 57 2.16 5.67 -2.05
C ASN A 57 2.57 4.31 -2.62
N VAL A 58 1.74 3.27 -2.49
CA VAL A 58 2.00 1.97 -3.17
C VAL A 58 2.09 2.14 -4.69
N LEU A 59 1.14 2.86 -5.29
CA LEU A 59 1.11 3.06 -6.73
C LEU A 59 2.28 3.93 -7.23
N GLN A 60 2.63 5.00 -6.52
CA GLN A 60 3.78 5.85 -6.84
C GLN A 60 5.09 5.08 -6.71
N GLY A 61 5.26 4.33 -5.62
CA GLY A 61 6.42 3.44 -5.43
C GLY A 61 6.53 2.39 -6.53
N TYR A 62 5.41 1.82 -6.99
CA TYR A 62 5.40 0.88 -8.10
C TYR A 62 5.75 1.53 -9.46
N LEU A 63 5.27 2.74 -9.71
CA LEU A 63 5.50 3.48 -10.96
C LEU A 63 6.89 4.17 -11.00
N GLY A 64 7.59 4.26 -9.88
CA GLY A 64 8.85 4.98 -9.76
C GLY A 64 8.69 6.51 -9.86
N ALA A 65 7.56 7.04 -9.38
CA ALA A 65 7.21 8.46 -9.39
C ALA A 65 7.72 9.21 -8.14
#